data_AF-A0A7C2UJ58-F1
#
_entry.id   AF-A0A7C2UJ58-F1
#
_cell.length_a   1.000
_cell.length_b   1.000
_cell.length_c   1.000
_cell.angle_alpha   90.00
_cell.angle_beta   90.00
_cell.angle_gamma   90.00
#
_symmetry.space_group_name_H-M   'P 1'
#
loop_
_entity.id
_entity.type
_entity.pdbx_description
1 polymer ?
#
loop_
_entity_poly.entity_id
_entity_poly.type
_entity_poly.pdbx_seq_one_letter_code
_entity_poly.pdbx_strand_id
1 'polypeptide(L)'
;MTLALTDEQRAHLTEMRALTTDEQGREVLVGLTHAETVFYLEYGRRRIAGERSTKDRERYLELHEQHERARQQILGAEIQRRSENPPLH
;
A
#
# COMPACT_ATOMS: atom_id res chain seq x y z
N MET A 1 -2.20 -5.90 16.04
CA MET A 1 -1.11 -6.70 15.42
C MET A 1 -0.41 -5.82 14.41
N THR A 2 0.90 -5.67 14.54
CA THR A 2 1.76 -4.90 13.63
C THR A 2 1.97 -5.68 12.32
N LEU A 3 2.13 -5.00 11.19
CA LEU A 3 2.46 -5.65 9.92
C LEU A 3 3.84 -6.32 10.01
N ALA A 4 3.94 -7.58 9.59
CA ALA A 4 5.20 -8.34 9.56
C ALA A 4 6.06 -7.97 8.34
N LEU A 5 6.42 -6.71 8.18
CA LEU A 5 7.29 -6.21 7.11
C LEU A 5 8.74 -6.21 7.59
N THR A 6 9.67 -6.64 6.74
CA THR A 6 11.09 -6.36 6.96
C THR A 6 11.35 -4.85 6.80
N ASP A 7 12.47 -4.37 7.33
CA ASP A 7 12.85 -2.95 7.19
C ASP A 7 12.98 -2.54 5.72
N GLU A 8 13.53 -3.42 4.89
CA GLU A 8 13.65 -3.21 3.44
C GLU A 8 12.27 -3.11 2.76
N GLN A 9 11.33 -4.01 3.10
CA GLN A 9 9.96 -3.96 2.56
C GLN A 9 9.24 -2.69 2.99
N ARG A 10 9.40 -2.30 4.27
CA ARG A 10 8.80 -1.07 4.80
C ARG A 10 9.39 0.17 4.11
N ALA A 11 10.70 0.22 3.93
CA ALA A 11 11.37 1.31 3.22
C ALA A 11 10.87 1.41 1.77
N HIS A 12 10.85 0.30 1.04
CA HIS A 12 10.37 0.25 -0.34
C HIS A 12 8.91 0.72 -0.47
N LEU A 13 8.01 0.20 0.38
CA LEU A 13 6.60 0.60 0.36
C LEU A 13 6.41 2.08 0.78
N THR A 14 7.25 2.60 1.66
CA THR A 14 7.24 4.03 2.04
C THR A 14 7.68 4.93 0.88
N GLU A 15 8.74 4.53 0.16
CA GLU A 15 9.23 5.22 -1.03
C GLU A 15 8.13 5.28 -2.11
N MET A 16 7.39 4.19 -2.28
CA MET A 16 6.27 4.11 -3.22
C MET A 16 5.01 4.88 -2.79
N ARG A 17 5.00 5.52 -1.61
CA ARG A 17 3.80 6.12 -0.98
C ARG A 17 2.68 5.10 -0.74
N ALA A 18 3.05 3.84 -0.54
CA ALA A 18 2.11 2.75 -0.36
C ALA A 18 1.63 2.63 1.09
N LEU A 19 2.38 3.12 2.10
CA LEU A 19 2.02 3.01 3.51
C LEU A 19 1.41 4.30 4.08
N THR A 20 0.49 4.12 5.02
CA THR A 20 -0.07 5.17 5.88
C THR A 20 -0.44 4.56 7.24
N THR A 21 -1.01 5.37 8.14
CA THR A 21 -1.58 4.93 9.41
C THR A 21 -3.09 5.10 9.43
N ASP A 22 -3.82 4.11 9.95
CA ASP A 22 -5.25 4.23 10.22
C ASP A 22 -5.54 5.08 11.48
N GLU A 23 -6.82 5.29 11.79
CA GLU A 23 -7.27 6.07 12.96
C GLU A 23 -6.78 5.50 14.31
N GLN A 24 -6.39 4.23 14.34
CA GLN A 24 -5.85 3.56 15.52
C GLN A 24 -4.32 3.55 15.54
N GLY A 25 -3.67 4.29 14.63
CA GLY A 25 -2.22 4.37 14.52
C GLY A 25 -1.57 3.09 13.99
N ARG A 26 -2.34 2.19 13.36
CA ARG A 26 -1.79 0.97 12.76
C ARG A 26 -1.32 1.28 11.35
N GLU A 27 -0.15 0.77 11.01
CA GLU A 27 0.34 0.82 9.63
C GLU A 27 -0.57 0.00 8.70
N VAL A 28 -0.97 0.61 7.59
CA VAL A 28 -1.84 0.04 6.56
C VAL A 28 -1.36 0.46 5.17
N LEU A 29 -1.77 -0.29 4.14
CA LEU A 29 -1.62 0.17 2.76
C LEU A 29 -2.65 1.28 2.48
N VAL A 30 -2.23 2.33 1.77
CA VAL A 30 -3.11 3.46 1.45
C VAL A 30 -4.37 2.97 0.72
N GLY A 31 -5.52 3.49 1.15
CA GLY A 31 -6.82 3.10 0.61
C GLY A 31 -7.36 1.78 1.14
N LEU A 32 -6.62 1.02 1.96
CA LEU A 32 -7.06 -0.25 2.55
C LEU A 32 -7.24 -0.15 4.06
N THR A 33 -8.12 -0.98 4.60
CA THR A 33 -8.20 -1.20 6.06
C THR A 33 -7.03 -2.06 6.55
N HIS A 34 -6.85 -2.14 7.87
CA HIS A 34 -5.85 -3.02 8.48
C HIS A 34 -6.03 -4.49 8.08
N ALA A 35 -7.26 -5.02 8.12
CA ALA A 35 -7.55 -6.39 7.75
C ALA A 35 -7.24 -6.68 6.26
N GLU A 36 -7.60 -5.75 5.37
CA GLU A 36 -7.32 -5.84 3.95
C GLU A 36 -5.82 -5.76 3.65
N THR A 37 -5.10 -4.91 4.38
CA THR A 37 -3.64 -4.83 4.27
C THR A 37 -2.98 -6.15 4.66
N VAL A 38 -3.40 -6.75 5.77
CA VAL A 38 -2.88 -8.07 6.18
C VAL A 38 -3.16 -9.10 5.09
N PHE A 39 -4.40 -9.19 4.60
CA PHE A 39 -4.75 -10.11 3.51
C PHE A 39 -3.87 -9.89 2.26
N TYR A 40 -3.70 -8.64 1.84
CA TYR A 40 -2.93 -8.27 0.65
C TYR A 40 -1.47 -8.73 0.76
N LEU A 41 -0.82 -8.45 1.90
CA LEU A 41 0.57 -8.82 2.14
C LEU A 41 0.75 -10.34 2.25
N GLU A 42 -0.15 -11.02 2.98
CA GLU A 42 -0.10 -12.49 3.10
C GLU A 42 -0.34 -13.17 1.75
N TYR A 43 -1.27 -12.66 0.94
CA TYR A 43 -1.46 -13.17 -0.41
C TYR A 43 -0.17 -13.01 -1.25
N GLY A 44 0.48 -11.84 -1.21
CA GLY A 44 1.75 -11.60 -1.89
C GLY A 44 2.83 -12.62 -1.49
N ARG A 45 2.99 -12.88 -0.18
CA ARG A 45 3.94 -13.89 0.33
C ARG A 45 3.61 -15.30 -0.15
N ARG A 46 2.35 -15.72 -0.05
CA ARG A 46 1.88 -17.03 -0.53
C ARG A 46 2.10 -17.21 -2.03
N ARG A 47 1.90 -16.15 -2.82
CA ARG A 47 2.17 -16.14 -4.26
C ARG A 47 3.64 -16.30 -4.59
N ILE A 48 4.54 -15.63 -3.85
CA ILE A 48 5.99 -15.80 -3.98
C ILE A 48 6.40 -17.24 -3.61
N ALA A 49 5.76 -17.83 -2.60
CA ALA A 49 5.97 -19.22 -2.21
C ALA A 49 5.38 -20.26 -3.20
N GLY A 50 4.69 -19.82 -4.26
CA GLY A 50 4.18 -20.68 -5.33
C GLY A 50 2.72 -21.13 -5.17
N GLU A 51 2.01 -20.68 -4.13
CA GLU A 51 0.60 -21.04 -3.92
C GLU A 51 -0.31 -20.43 -4.99
N ARG A 52 -1.33 -21.19 -5.42
CA ARG A 52 -2.32 -20.76 -6.41
C ARG A 52 -3.73 -20.94 -5.85
N SER A 53 -4.40 -19.82 -5.57
CA SER A 53 -5.82 -19.77 -5.21
C SER A 53 -6.53 -18.79 -6.14
N THR A 54 -7.56 -19.25 -6.86
CA THR A 54 -8.33 -18.42 -7.80
C THR A 54 -9.22 -17.42 -7.07
N LYS A 55 -9.87 -17.84 -5.99
CA LYS A 55 -10.73 -16.98 -5.17
C LYS A 55 -9.94 -15.86 -4.47
N ASP A 56 -8.77 -16.19 -3.92
CA ASP A 56 -7.93 -15.16 -3.28
C ASP A 56 -7.34 -14.19 -4.32
N ARG A 57 -7.15 -14.64 -5.57
CA ARG A 57 -6.68 -13.78 -6.66
C ARG A 57 -7.69 -12.69 -7.01
N GLU A 58 -8.97 -13.01 -7.12
CA GLU A 58 -10.01 -12.02 -7.42
C GLU A 58 -10.06 -10.94 -6.33
N ARG A 59 -10.11 -11.38 -5.06
CA ARG A 59 -10.08 -10.46 -3.93
C ARG A 59 -8.81 -9.61 -3.89
N TYR A 60 -7.65 -10.20 -4.19
CA TYR A 60 -6.40 -9.45 -4.28
C TYR A 60 -6.46 -8.37 -5.37
N LEU A 61 -7.01 -8.67 -6.55
CA LEU A 61 -7.09 -7.72 -7.65
C LEU A 61 -7.97 -6.52 -7.31
N GLU A 62 -9.12 -6.74 -6.65
CA GLU A 62 -9.98 -5.66 -6.16
C GLU A 62 -9.23 -4.73 -5.19
N LEU A 63 -8.54 -5.33 -4.22
CA LEU A 63 -7.77 -4.58 -3.23
C LEU A 63 -6.58 -3.87 -3.86
N HIS A 64 -5.94 -4.48 -4.86
CA HIS A 64 -4.85 -3.88 -5.62
C HIS A 64 -5.31 -2.63 -6.37
N GLU A 65 -6.46 -2.69 -7.05
CA GLU A 65 -7.03 -1.54 -7.76
C GLU A 65 -7.39 -0.41 -6.77
N GLN A 66 -8.03 -0.75 -5.66
CA GLN A 66 -8.37 0.22 -4.61
C GLN A 66 -7.12 0.90 -4.05
N HIS A 67 -6.09 0.13 -3.76
CA HIS A 67 -4.81 0.61 -3.27
C HIS A 67 -4.11 1.53 -4.27
N GLU A 68 -3.96 1.09 -5.53
CA GLU A 68 -3.26 1.87 -6.55
C GLU A 68 -3.99 3.18 -6.88
N ARG A 69 -5.33 3.17 -6.90
CA ARG A 69 -6.12 4.39 -7.08
C ARG A 69 -5.84 5.40 -5.97
N ALA A 70 -5.84 4.97 -4.71
CA ALA A 70 -5.54 5.84 -3.57
C ALA A 70 -4.08 6.35 -3.63
N ARG A 71 -3.13 5.49 -3.98
CA ARG A 71 -1.71 5.83 -4.12
C ARG A 71 -1.48 6.88 -5.21
N GLN A 72 -2.15 6.75 -6.36
CA GLN A 72 -2.08 7.71 -7.46
C GLN A 72 -2.65 9.08 -7.07
N GLN A 73 -3.73 9.13 -6.30
CA GLN A 73 -4.29 10.38 -5.79
C GLN A 73 -3.32 11.11 -4.87
N ILE A 74 -2.63 10.38 -3.98
CA ILE A 74 -1.59 10.95 -3.10
C ILE A 74 -0.45 11.52 -3.94
N LEU A 75 0.07 10.75 -4.90
CA LEU A 75 1.15 11.21 -5.78
C LEU A 75 0.73 12.44 -6.60
N GLY A 76 -0.48 12.45 -7.15
CA GLY A 76 -1.03 13.60 -7.87
C GLY A 76 -1.09 14.85 -7.00
N ALA A 77 -1.58 14.71 -5.76
CA ALA A 77 -1.64 15.82 -4.80
C ALA A 77 -0.24 16.31 -4.39
N GLU A 78 0.74 15.42 -4.23
CA GLU A 78 2.14 15.80 -3.96
C GLU A 78 2.76 16.58 -5.13
N ILE A 79 2.53 16.12 -6.37
CA ILE A 79 3.02 16.79 -7.58
C ILE A 79 2.41 18.19 -7.68
N GLN A 80 1.09 18.31 -7.53
CA GLN A 80 0.40 19.60 -7.58
C GLN A 80 0.97 20.58 -6.55
N ARG A 81 1.13 20.15 -5.29
CA ARG A 81 1.72 21.00 -4.23
C ARG A 81 3.13 21.48 -4.56
N ARG A 82 3.96 20.63 -5.17
CA ARG A 82 5.31 21.00 -5.61
C ARG A 82 5.29 21.99 -6.76
N SER A 83 4.33 21.88 -7.67
CA SER A 83 4.14 22.84 -8.75
C SER A 83 3.68 24.21 -8.24
N GLU A 84 2.81 24.23 -7.22
CA GLU A 84 2.31 25.45 -6.58
C GLU A 84 3.37 26.13 -5.69
N ASN A 85 4.26 25.34 -5.07
CA ASN A 85 5.32 25.84 -4.21
C ASN A 85 6.69 25.27 -4.63
N PRO A 86 7.26 25.76 -5.74
CA PRO A 86 8.55 25.30 -6.22
C PRO A 86 9.64 25.61 -5.18
N PRO A 87 10.61 24.71 -4.96
CA PRO A 87 11.70 24.97 -4.04
C PRO A 87 12.46 26.23 -4.49
N LEU A 88 12.67 27.17 -3.57
CA LEU A 88 13.52 28.33 -3.79
C LEU A 88 14.97 27.82 -3.92
N HIS A 89 15.58 28.07 -5.08
CA HIS A 89 16.99 27.76 -5.36
C HIS A 89 17.91 28.88 -4.88
#